data_AF-A0A3M1B3V2-F1
#
_entry.id   AF-A0A3M1B3V2-F1
#
_cell.length_a   1.000
_cell.length_b   1.000
_cell.length_c   1.000
_cell.angle_alpha   90.00
_cell.angle_beta   90.00
_cell.angle_gamma   90.00
#
_symmetry.space_group_name_H-M   'P 1'
#
loop_
_entity.id
_entity.type
_entity.pdbx_description
1 polymer ?
#
loop_
_entity_poly.entity_id
_entity_poly.type
_entity_poly.pdbx_seq_one_letter_code
_entity_poly.pdbx_strand_id
1 'polypeptide(L)' 'MTIHPLWISLKVTLLATLSIFVIGLSLAIFFARREFRGKMLLESLVHLPLVLPPSVVGYYLLLALGRGSPLYDWAGVR' A
#
# COMPACT_ATOMS: atom_id res chain seq x y z
N MET A 1 19.40 -9.48 24.29
CA MET A 1 18.46 -9.45 23.14
C MET A 1 17.50 -8.29 23.35
N THR A 2 17.58 -7.26 22.52
CA THR A 2 16.81 -6.02 22.68
C THR A 2 15.36 -6.23 22.27
N ILE A 3 14.40 -5.96 23.16
CA ILE A 3 12.94 -5.99 22.90
C ILE A 3 12.47 -4.90 21.90
N HIS A 4 13.37 -4.00 21.49
CA HIS A 4 13.08 -2.84 20.65
C HIS A 4 12.50 -3.17 19.25
N PRO A 5 13.03 -4.15 18.50
CA PRO A 5 12.49 -4.50 17.18
C PRO A 5 11.06 -5.03 17.27
N LEU A 6 10.72 -5.73 18.36
CA LEU A 6 9.37 -6.25 18.58
C LEU A 6 8.36 -5.11 18.71
N TRP A 7 8.70 -4.05 19.45
CA TRP A 7 7.83 -2.89 19.63
C TRP A 7 7.61 -2.11 18.32
N ILE A 8 8.67 -1.91 17.53
CA ILE A 8 8.57 -1.24 16.22
C ILE A 8 7.71 -2.07 15.27
N SER A 9 7.96 -3.37 15.16
CA SER A 9 7.15 -4.26 14.30
C SER A 9 5.68 -4.27 14.70
N LEU A 10 5.38 -4.25 16.00
CA LEU A 10 4.01 -4.21 16.50
C LEU A 10 3.33 -2.89 16.14
N LYS A 11 4.01 -1.76 16.36
CA LYS A 11 3.50 -0.42 16.03
C LYS A 11 3.23 -0.27 14.53
N VAL A 12 4.18 -0.70 13.69
CA VAL A 12 4.07 -0.60 12.23
C VAL A 12 2.97 -1.52 11.71
N THR A 13 2.95 -2.78 12.14
CA THR A 13 1.93 -3.75 11.72
C THR A 13 0.53 -3.31 12.13
N LEU A 14 0.36 -2.81 13.36
CA LEU A 14 -0.94 -2.33 13.84
C LEU A 14 -1.45 -1.16 13.00
N LEU A 15 -0.59 -0.16 12.75
CA LEU A 15 -0.95 0.99 11.92
C LEU A 15 -1.26 0.57 10.48
N ALA A 16 -0.40 -0.26 9.87
CA ALA A 16 -0.62 -0.77 8.52
C ALA A 16 -1.92 -1.56 8.41
N THR A 17 -2.21 -2.43 9.38
CA THR A 17 -3.44 -3.24 9.41
C THR A 17 -4.68 -2.35 9.50
N LEU A 18 -4.67 -1.34 10.37
CA LEU A 18 -5.79 -0.41 10.50
C LEU A 18 -6.00 0.40 9.21
N SER A 19 -4.92 0.87 8.59
CA SER A 19 -4.98 1.58 7.30
C SER A 19 -5.52 0.68 6.18
N ILE A 20 -5.01 -0.55 6.05
CA ILE A 20 -5.49 -1.54 5.06
C ILE A 20 -6.95 -1.88 5.31
N PHE A 21 -7.35 -2.05 6.57
CA PHE A 21 -8.73 -2.36 6.93
C PHE A 21 -9.68 -1.25 6.47
N VAL A 22 -9.39 0.01 6.80
CA VAL A 22 -10.25 1.14 6.42
C VAL A 22 -10.30 1.32 4.91
N ILE A 23 -9.14 1.35 4.24
CA ILE A 23 -9.05 1.62 2.79
C ILE A 23 -9.58 0.43 1.99
N GLY A 24 -9.12 -0.77 2.33
CA GLY A 24 -9.49 -2.02 1.65
C GLY A 24 -10.97 -2.35 1.79
N LEU A 25 -11.55 -2.20 3.00
CA LEU A 25 -12.98 -2.42 3.21
C LEU A 25 -13.82 -1.40 2.43
N SER A 26 -13.42 -0.13 2.44
CA SER A 26 -14.12 0.93 1.68
C SER A 26 -14.10 0.63 0.18
N LEU A 27 -12.95 0.22 -0.37
CA LEU A 27 -12.82 -0.17 -1.78
C LEU A 27 -13.63 -1.43 -2.10
N ALA A 28 -13.62 -2.43 -1.23
CA ALA A 28 -14.39 -3.67 -1.42
C ALA A 28 -15.89 -3.39 -1.48
N ILE A 29 -16.42 -2.58 -0.55
CA ILE A 29 -17.82 -2.15 -0.57
C ILE A 29 -18.14 -1.34 -1.83
N PHE A 30 -17.23 -0.47 -2.24
CA PHE A 30 -17.39 0.33 -3.46
C PHE A 30 -17.49 -0.53 -4.71
N PHE A 31 -16.56 -1.47 -4.91
CA PHE A 31 -16.57 -2.39 -6.05
C PHE A 31 -17.77 -3.35 -6.04
N ALA A 32 -18.20 -3.79 -4.86
CA ALA A 32 -19.38 -4.65 -4.72
C ALA A 32 -20.69 -3.93 -5.10
N ARG A 33 -20.77 -2.60 -4.91
CA ARG A 33 -22.02 -1.83 -5.10
C ARG A 33 -22.10 -1.05 -6.40
N ARG A 34 -20.99 -0.84 -7.11
CA ARG A 34 -20.94 0.00 -8.32
C ARG A 34 -20.38 -0.79 -9.50
N GLU A 35 -21.17 -0.86 -10.57
CA GLU A 35 -20.74 -1.32 -11.90
C GLU A 35 -20.44 -0.08 -12.75
N PHE A 36 -19.18 0.13 -13.13
CA PHE A 36 -18.76 1.26 -13.97
C PHE A 36 -17.74 0.81 -15.01
N ARG A 37 -17.67 1.51 -16.15
CA ARG A 37 -16.83 1.13 -17.31
C ARG A 37 -15.34 0.92 -16.99
N GLY A 38 -14.81 1.57 -15.95
CA GLY A 38 -13.41 1.44 -15.51
C GLY A 38 -13.18 0.45 -14.36
N LYS A 39 -14.20 -0.26 -13.89
CA LYS A 39 -14.13 -1.14 -12.70
C LYS A 39 -13.07 -2.21 -12.85
N MET A 40 -13.04 -2.90 -13.99
CA MET A 40 -12.08 -3.98 -14.26
C MET A 40 -10.62 -3.49 -14.20
N LEU A 41 -10.33 -2.29 -14.69
CA LEU A 41 -8.98 -1.72 -14.61
C LEU A 41 -8.59 -1.41 -13.17
N LEU A 42 -9.50 -0.80 -12.39
CA LEU A 42 -9.25 -0.46 -11.00
C LEU A 42 -9.08 -1.72 -10.13
N GLU A 43 -9.92 -2.73 -10.34
CA GLU A 43 -9.79 -4.04 -9.69
C GLU A 43 -8.44 -4.68 -10.03
N SER A 44 -8.05 -4.68 -11.31
CA SER A 44 -6.75 -5.21 -11.74
C SER A 44 -5.58 -4.48 -11.07
N LEU A 45 -5.64 -3.14 -10.97
CA LEU A 45 -4.63 -2.34 -10.28
C LEU A 45 -4.53 -2.68 -8.79
N VAL A 46 -5.65 -2.90 -8.11
CA VAL A 46 -5.66 -3.30 -6.69
C VAL A 46 -5.11 -4.71 -6.50
N HIS A 47 -5.36 -5.63 -7.44
CA HIS A 47 -4.88 -7.01 -7.36
C HIS A 47 -3.45 -7.21 -7.89
N LEU A 48 -2.92 -6.27 -8.67
CA LEU A 48 -1.60 -6.35 -9.28
C LEU A 48 -0.47 -6.70 -8.30
N PRO A 49 -0.38 -6.11 -7.09
CA PRO A 49 0.67 -6.44 -6.14
C PRO A 49 0.65 -7.90 -5.67
N LEU A 50 -0.49 -8.59 -5.73
CA LEU A 50 -0.64 -9.99 -5.34
C LEU A 50 -0.08 -10.96 -6.39
N VAL A 51 -0.13 -10.58 -7.66
CA VAL A 51 0.41 -11.40 -8.76
C VAL A 51 1.89 -11.11 -9.03
N LEU A 52 2.38 -9.94 -8.60
CA LEU A 52 3.77 -9.56 -8.73
C LEU A 52 4.64 -10.22 -7.65
N PRO A 53 5.89 -10.60 -7.96
CA PRO A 53 6.85 -10.99 -6.94
C PRO A 53 7.07 -9.87 -5.91
N PRO A 54 7.26 -10.19 -4.62
CA PRO A 54 7.46 -9.18 -3.58
C PRO A 54 8.68 -8.29 -3.85
N SER A 55 9.70 -8.81 -4.53
CA SER A 55 10.88 -8.05 -4.95
C SER A 55 10.55 -6.94 -5.95
N VAL A 56 9.63 -7.20 -6.90
CA VAL A 56 9.20 -6.20 -7.89
C VAL A 56 8.35 -5.13 -7.23
N VAL A 57 7.45 -5.54 -6.31
CA VAL A 57 6.68 -4.60 -5.49
C VAL A 57 7.63 -3.69 -4.70
N GLY A 58 8.65 -4.26 -4.07
CA GLY A 58 9.70 -3.51 -3.37
C GLY A 58 10.43 -2.52 -4.28
N TYR A 59 10.79 -2.92 -5.50
CA TYR A 59 11.42 -2.04 -6.49
C TYR A 59 10.52 -0.85 -6.88
N TYR A 60 9.22 -1.09 -7.11
CA TYR A 60 8.28 0.00 -7.39
C TYR A 60 8.10 0.94 -6.20
N LEU A 61 8.06 0.42 -4.97
CA LEU A 61 8.05 1.25 -3.77
C LEU A 61 9.32 2.10 -3.66
N LEU A 62 10.49 1.56 -4.02
CA LEU A 62 11.73 2.33 -4.05
C LEU A 62 11.71 3.42 -5.12
N LEU A 63 11.18 3.16 -6.31
CA LEU A 63 11.02 4.19 -7.34
C LEU A 63 10.03 5.28 -6.91
N ALA A 64 8.97 4.89 -6.21
CA ALA A 64 7.91 5.79 -5.77
C ALA A 64 8.29 6.59 -4.52
N LEU A 65 9.01 6.01 -3.57
CA LEU A 65 9.32 6.61 -2.25
C LEU A 65 10.82 6.90 -2.07
N GLY A 66 11.64 6.57 -3.06
CA GLY A 66 13.08 6.82 -3.04
C GLY A 66 13.42 8.29 -3.19
N ARG A 67 14.67 8.62 -2.86
CA ARG A 67 15.19 9.99 -2.95
C ARG A 67 15.07 10.53 -4.38
N GLY A 68 14.52 11.73 -4.51
CA GLY A 68 14.28 12.39 -5.81
C GLY A 68 13.03 11.91 -6.55
N SER A 69 12.18 11.10 -5.92
CA SER A 69 10.86 10.79 -6.45
C SER A 69 9.85 11.90 -6.14
N PRO A 70 8.87 12.17 -7.01
CA PRO A 70 7.87 13.21 -6.77
C PRO A 70 7.10 13.04 -5.45
N LEU A 71 6.88 11.78 -5.00
CA LEU A 71 6.19 11.52 -3.73
C LEU A 71 7.10 11.73 -2.52
N TYR A 72 8.39 11.45 -2.64
CA TYR A 72 9.38 11.76 -1.59
C TYR A 72 9.47 13.28 -1.37
N ASP A 73 9.52 14.04 -2.46
CA ASP A 73 9.55 15.50 -2.43
C ASP A 73 8.22 16.08 -1.91
N TRP A 74 7.08 15.52 -2.33
CA TRP A 74 5.75 15.90 -1.83
C TRP A 74 5.57 15.62 -0.34
N ALA A 75 6.15 14.52 0.16
CA ALA A 75 6.13 14.17 1.58
C ALA A 75 6.99 15.11 2.45
N GLY A 76 7.70 16.07 1.85
CA GLY A 76 8.48 17.09 2.57
C GLY A 76 9.76 16.55 3.19
N VAL A 77 10.19 15.35 2.80
CA VAL A 77 11.43 14.74 3.28
C VAL A 77 12.55 15.24 2.38
N ARG A 78 13.29 16.27 2.81
CA ARG A 78 14.53 16.73 2.16
C ARG A 78 15.75 16.11 2.82
#